data_AF-A0A7K7X416-F1
#
_entry.id   AF-A0A7K7X416-F1
#
_cell.length_a   1.000
_cell.length_b   1.000
_cell.length_c   1.000
_cell.angle_alpha   90.00
_cell.angle_beta   90.00
_cell.angle_gamma   90.00
#
_symmetry.space_group_name_H-M   'P 1'
#
loop_
_entity.id
_entity.type
_entity.pdbx_description
1 polymer ?
#
loop_
_entity_poly.entity_id
_entity_poly.type
_entity_poly.pdbx_seq_one_letter_code
_entity_poly.pdbx_strand_id
1 'polypeptide(L)'
;GAIQIPTVSRSPEDLNTTAMAEFGSYIQKVFPAVFSSKFIQHEIVGQYSHLFTVQGSAPALLPYMLLAHMDVVPAPPEGWDFPPFSAAEHEGFIYGRGTLDNKNSAIGILQALEFLLRRNYRPRRSFYVGIGHDEEVSGLKGARKIAALLEARGVKLSFLLDEGSAVLDGIIAGVQKPVAMIAVTEKGSMTLNFTVEKEPGHSSFPPKETSIGILAAAMSRLEQNPLRNLFGHGPELMTMEHLAAEFRFPLNIIMSNLWLFSPLVSRVLAWKPSTNALIRTTTAVTMFNAGIKVNVIPSSARATVNFRIHSAETAAEVLETVRSTIADDRVRIDVVEAFDPLPVSPWDEQTFAVHIFQRTILDTFPDVDSVVPGTCIGNTDSRHFTNVTKAIYRFNPLLLRQDDLPRIHGLNERISIENYEKQVEFLFQLIKNCDIETLPEPHANSHEL
;
A
#
# COMPACT_ATOMS: atom_id res chain seq x y z
N GLY A 1 15.01 -14.11 -12.39
CA GLY A 1 15.12 -13.14 -13.49
C GLY A 1 14.92 -11.73 -12.98
N ALA A 2 13.69 -11.21 -12.93
CA ALA A 2 13.39 -9.83 -12.47
C ALA A 2 14.00 -9.46 -11.10
N ILE A 3 14.01 -10.40 -10.15
CA ILE A 3 14.62 -10.21 -8.82
C ILE A 3 16.13 -9.99 -8.89
N GLN A 4 16.81 -10.52 -9.91
CA GLN A 4 18.26 -10.37 -10.06
C GLN A 4 18.69 -8.99 -10.56
N ILE A 5 17.74 -8.16 -11.00
CA ILE A 5 18.00 -6.81 -11.50
C ILE A 5 17.76 -5.82 -10.35
N PRO A 6 18.80 -5.20 -9.75
CA PRO A 6 18.67 -4.42 -8.52
C PRO A 6 18.17 -3.00 -8.79
N THR A 7 16.88 -2.85 -9.11
CA THR A 7 16.12 -1.61 -9.31
C THR A 7 15.91 -0.82 -8.01
N VAL A 8 17.00 -0.54 -7.29
CA VAL A 8 16.95 0.08 -5.96
C VAL A 8 16.68 1.58 -6.06
N SER A 9 15.74 2.05 -5.23
CA SER A 9 15.43 3.46 -4.99
C SER A 9 15.84 3.83 -3.55
N ARG A 10 16.73 4.82 -3.37
CA ARG A 10 17.12 5.33 -2.04
C ARG A 10 16.47 6.66 -1.70
N SER A 11 16.37 7.53 -2.70
CA SER A 11 15.69 8.81 -2.63
C SER A 11 15.16 9.16 -4.02
N PRO A 12 14.31 10.20 -4.16
CA PRO A 12 13.84 10.64 -5.47
C PRO A 12 14.98 10.99 -6.44
N GLU A 13 16.17 11.34 -5.94
CA GLU A 13 17.37 11.70 -6.71
C GLU A 13 18.36 10.54 -6.88
N ASP A 14 18.29 9.50 -6.04
CA ASP A 14 19.17 8.33 -6.07
C ASP A 14 18.39 7.06 -6.44
N LEU A 15 18.25 6.87 -7.76
CA LEU A 15 17.65 5.71 -8.40
C LEU A 15 18.71 4.95 -9.18
N ASN A 16 18.70 3.61 -9.14
CA ASN A 16 19.57 2.81 -10.00
C ASN A 16 19.04 2.75 -11.45
N THR A 17 19.22 3.84 -12.20
CA THR A 17 18.69 4.02 -13.57
C THR A 17 19.18 2.98 -14.57
N THR A 18 20.42 2.47 -14.41
CA THR A 18 20.93 1.38 -15.25
C THR A 18 20.12 0.10 -15.04
N ALA A 19 19.82 -0.25 -13.79
CA ALA A 19 18.98 -1.40 -13.48
C ALA A 19 17.53 -1.21 -13.95
N MET A 20 16.98 0.01 -13.89
CA MET A 20 15.65 0.31 -14.45
C MET A 20 15.60 0.07 -15.96
N ALA A 21 16.61 0.53 -16.70
CA ALA A 21 16.71 0.28 -18.14
C ALA A 21 16.90 -1.21 -18.48
N GLU A 22 17.69 -1.92 -17.66
CA GLU A 22 17.86 -3.38 -17.76
C GLU A 22 16.54 -4.12 -17.52
N PHE A 23 15.76 -3.70 -16.52
CA PHE A 23 14.45 -4.28 -16.24
C PHE A 23 13.50 -4.12 -17.43
N GLY A 24 13.46 -2.94 -18.04
CA GLY A 24 12.67 -2.70 -19.25
C GLY A 24 13.08 -3.62 -20.41
N SER A 25 14.38 -3.81 -20.61
CA SER A 25 14.92 -4.74 -21.62
C SER A 25 14.57 -6.20 -21.30
N TYR A 26 14.59 -6.56 -20.01
CA TYR A 26 14.26 -7.89 -19.54
C TYR A 26 12.79 -8.25 -19.78
N ILE A 27 11.84 -7.38 -19.43
CA ILE A 27 10.41 -7.67 -19.64
C ILE A 27 10.07 -7.77 -21.13
N GLN A 28 10.72 -6.97 -21.99
CA GLN A 28 10.55 -7.07 -23.44
C GLN A 28 11.02 -8.42 -23.99
N LYS A 29 12.11 -8.95 -23.45
CA LYS A 29 12.66 -10.26 -23.82
C LYS A 29 11.78 -11.42 -23.35
N VAL A 30 11.23 -11.33 -22.13
CA VAL A 30 10.50 -12.45 -21.48
C VAL A 30 9.03 -12.51 -21.89
N PHE A 31 8.43 -11.40 -22.28
CA PHE A 31 7.01 -11.31 -22.67
C PHE A 31 6.81 -10.90 -24.14
N PRO A 32 7.38 -11.63 -25.12
CA PRO A 32 7.38 -11.21 -26.51
C PRO A 32 5.97 -11.10 -27.10
N ALA A 33 4.99 -11.89 -26.66
CA ALA A 33 3.63 -11.77 -27.18
C ALA A 33 2.97 -10.46 -26.72
N VAL A 34 3.20 -10.02 -25.48
CA VAL A 34 2.73 -8.72 -24.97
C VAL A 34 3.25 -7.58 -25.85
N PHE A 35 4.55 -7.59 -26.19
CA PHE A 35 5.19 -6.51 -26.94
C PHE A 35 4.96 -6.57 -28.46
N SER A 36 4.54 -7.72 -29.02
CA SER A 36 4.30 -7.89 -30.46
C SER A 36 2.82 -7.88 -30.86
N SER A 37 1.91 -7.94 -29.89
CA SER A 37 0.46 -7.98 -30.14
C SER A 37 -0.07 -6.65 -30.67
N LYS A 38 -0.79 -6.70 -31.80
CA LYS A 38 -1.26 -5.50 -32.54
C LYS A 38 -2.25 -4.62 -31.77
N PHE A 39 -2.94 -5.17 -30.78
CA PHE A 39 -3.91 -4.46 -29.95
C PHE A 39 -3.34 -4.02 -28.60
N ILE A 40 -2.03 -4.15 -28.40
CA ILE A 40 -1.32 -3.68 -27.21
C ILE A 40 -0.38 -2.57 -27.63
N GLN A 41 -0.55 -1.40 -27.03
CA GLN A 41 0.38 -0.28 -27.18
C GLN A 41 1.23 -0.19 -25.91
N HIS A 42 2.55 -0.19 -26.07
CA HIS A 42 3.51 0.04 -24.99
C HIS A 42 4.13 1.43 -25.13
N GLU A 43 4.15 2.18 -24.03
CA GLU A 43 4.77 3.49 -23.93
C GLU A 43 5.69 3.54 -22.71
N ILE A 44 6.83 4.22 -22.85
CA ILE A 44 7.72 4.54 -21.73
C ILE A 44 7.38 5.94 -21.24
N VAL A 45 7.00 6.05 -19.97
CA VAL A 45 6.58 7.29 -19.32
C VAL A 45 7.60 7.66 -18.24
N GLY A 46 7.98 8.94 -18.17
CA GLY A 46 8.93 9.38 -17.14
C GLY A 46 10.31 8.73 -17.25
N GLN A 47 10.74 8.35 -18.47
CA GLN A 47 12.00 7.68 -18.82
C GLN A 47 12.07 6.17 -18.53
N TYR A 48 11.44 5.68 -17.47
CA TYR A 48 11.58 4.28 -17.07
C TYR A 48 10.26 3.57 -16.76
N SER A 49 9.17 4.28 -16.45
CA SER A 49 7.89 3.61 -16.20
C SER A 49 7.29 3.04 -17.47
N HIS A 50 6.57 1.93 -17.35
CA HIS A 50 5.91 1.29 -18.49
C HIS A 50 4.40 1.47 -18.40
N LEU A 51 3.80 1.98 -19.46
CA LEU A 51 2.36 2.01 -19.64
C LEU A 51 1.98 1.09 -20.81
N PHE A 52 1.17 0.08 -20.53
CA PHE A 52 0.56 -0.75 -21.57
C PHE A 52 -0.92 -0.39 -21.69
N THR A 53 -1.37 -0.15 -22.91
CA THR A 53 -2.79 0.01 -23.25
C THR A 53 -3.23 -1.22 -24.04
N VAL A 54 -4.06 -2.07 -23.42
CA VAL A 54 -4.61 -3.28 -24.05
C VAL A 54 -5.99 -2.94 -24.59
N GLN A 55 -6.12 -2.90 -25.92
CA GLN A 55 -7.37 -2.56 -26.60
C GLN A 55 -8.28 -3.78 -26.70
N GLY A 56 -9.36 -3.74 -25.91
CA GLY A 56 -10.40 -4.76 -25.93
C GLY A 56 -11.17 -4.80 -27.25
N SER A 57 -11.95 -5.85 -27.44
CA SER A 57 -12.84 -5.98 -28.61
C SER A 57 -14.14 -5.16 -28.49
N ALA A 58 -14.52 -4.72 -27.28
CA ALA A 58 -15.72 -3.92 -27.00
C ALA A 58 -15.34 -2.53 -26.44
N PRO A 59 -15.11 -1.51 -27.29
CA PRO A 59 -14.63 -0.19 -26.86
C PRO A 59 -15.65 0.62 -26.05
N ALA A 60 -16.93 0.22 -26.05
CA ALA A 60 -17.97 0.85 -25.24
C ALA A 60 -17.85 0.53 -23.74
N LEU A 61 -17.15 -0.56 -23.38
CA LEU A 61 -16.92 -0.92 -21.99
C LEU A 61 -15.86 -0.01 -21.37
N LEU A 62 -16.19 0.61 -20.25
CA LEU A 62 -15.26 1.45 -19.51
C LEU A 62 -14.02 0.62 -19.07
N PRO A 63 -12.78 1.07 -19.36
CA PRO A 63 -11.58 0.30 -19.08
C PRO A 63 -11.28 0.24 -17.58
N TYR A 64 -10.45 -0.71 -17.15
CA TYR A 64 -9.86 -0.74 -15.80
C TYR A 64 -8.34 -0.59 -15.86
N MET A 65 -7.70 -0.47 -14.71
CA MET A 65 -6.24 -0.38 -14.62
C MET A 65 -5.68 -1.33 -13.57
N LEU A 66 -4.57 -1.98 -13.91
CA LEU A 66 -3.74 -2.73 -12.98
C LEU A 66 -2.44 -1.95 -12.77
N LEU A 67 -2.10 -1.68 -11.52
CA LEU A 67 -0.87 -1.03 -11.11
C LEU A 67 0.10 -2.04 -10.49
N ALA A 68 1.38 -1.74 -10.65
CA ALA A 68 2.48 -2.33 -9.94
C ALA A 68 3.65 -1.34 -9.98
N HIS A 69 4.72 -1.63 -9.26
CA HIS A 69 6.00 -0.94 -9.43
C HIS A 69 7.15 -1.93 -9.56
N MET A 70 8.25 -1.47 -10.15
CA MET A 70 9.43 -2.30 -10.38
C MET A 70 10.56 -2.01 -9.40
N ASP A 71 10.53 -0.85 -8.75
CA ASP A 71 11.59 -0.43 -7.85
C ASP A 71 11.48 -1.12 -6.50
N VAL A 72 12.55 -1.04 -5.71
CA VAL A 72 12.62 -1.72 -4.42
C VAL A 72 13.42 -0.90 -3.43
N VAL A 73 13.10 -1.03 -2.14
CA VAL A 73 13.95 -0.48 -1.07
C VAL A 73 15.36 -1.09 -1.06
N PRO A 74 16.35 -0.40 -0.45
CA PRO A 74 17.68 -0.94 -0.26
C PRO A 74 17.71 -2.27 0.49
N ALA A 75 18.60 -3.16 0.04
CA ALA A 75 18.83 -4.46 0.67
C ALA A 75 20.35 -4.68 0.82
N PRO A 76 20.96 -4.20 1.91
CA PRO A 76 22.34 -4.55 2.24
C PRO A 76 22.44 -6.08 2.45
N PRO A 77 23.51 -6.75 1.98
CA PRO A 77 23.64 -8.20 2.08
C PRO A 77 23.78 -8.69 3.53
N GLU A 78 24.19 -7.83 4.45
CA GLU A 78 24.34 -8.18 5.85
C GLU A 78 23.01 -8.62 6.47
N GLY A 79 23.01 -9.78 7.12
CA GLY A 79 21.83 -10.35 7.79
C GLY A 79 20.88 -11.13 6.88
N TRP A 80 21.16 -11.21 5.57
CA TRP A 80 20.41 -12.09 4.67
C TRP A 80 21.00 -13.50 4.62
N ASP A 81 20.13 -14.50 4.62
CA ASP A 81 20.50 -15.91 4.46
C ASP A 81 20.95 -16.20 3.02
N PHE A 82 20.37 -15.48 2.06
CA PHE A 82 20.71 -15.52 0.64
C PHE A 82 20.93 -14.10 0.12
N PRO A 83 21.92 -13.85 -0.77
CA PRO A 83 22.14 -12.50 -1.28
C PRO A 83 20.85 -11.88 -1.84
N PRO A 84 20.51 -10.63 -1.50
CA PRO A 84 19.16 -10.07 -1.75
C PRO A 84 18.70 -10.07 -3.21
N PHE A 85 19.64 -10.06 -4.15
CA PHE A 85 19.36 -10.06 -5.60
C PHE A 85 19.85 -11.34 -6.28
N SER A 86 20.04 -12.43 -5.53
CA SER A 86 20.40 -13.74 -6.11
C SER A 86 19.21 -14.45 -6.75
N ALA A 87 17.99 -14.19 -6.25
CA ALA A 87 16.79 -14.97 -6.53
C ALA A 87 16.98 -16.46 -6.18
N ALA A 88 17.59 -16.74 -5.02
CA ALA A 88 17.87 -18.11 -4.59
C ALA A 88 16.58 -18.88 -4.34
N GLU A 89 16.47 -20.06 -4.95
CA GLU A 89 15.37 -21.00 -4.71
C GLU A 89 15.77 -21.97 -3.59
N HIS A 90 14.98 -22.01 -2.52
CA HIS A 90 15.23 -22.89 -1.39
C HIS A 90 13.93 -23.28 -0.69
N GLU A 91 13.73 -24.58 -0.46
CA GLU A 91 12.55 -25.15 0.22
C GLU A 91 11.19 -24.68 -0.34
N GLY A 92 11.09 -24.52 -1.67
CA GLY A 92 9.85 -24.08 -2.32
C GLY A 92 9.60 -22.56 -2.26
N PHE A 93 10.58 -21.79 -1.80
CA PHE A 93 10.55 -20.33 -1.78
C PHE A 93 11.61 -19.74 -2.70
N ILE A 94 11.31 -18.57 -3.25
CA ILE A 94 12.25 -17.71 -3.96
C ILE A 94 12.62 -16.58 -3.00
N TYR A 95 13.88 -16.49 -2.62
CA TYR A 95 14.41 -15.45 -1.74
C TYR A 95 14.95 -14.29 -2.55
N GLY A 96 14.54 -13.08 -2.18
CA GLY A 96 15.12 -11.86 -2.71
C GLY A 96 14.24 -10.63 -2.48
N ARG A 97 14.87 -9.46 -2.52
CA ARG A 97 14.19 -8.16 -2.42
C ARG A 97 13.29 -7.95 -3.65
N GLY A 98 12.03 -7.61 -3.41
CA GLY A 98 11.02 -7.42 -4.46
C GLY A 98 10.15 -8.64 -4.76
N THR A 99 10.28 -9.72 -3.97
CA THR A 99 9.47 -10.93 -4.12
C THR A 99 8.06 -10.79 -3.55
N LEU A 100 7.85 -9.88 -2.60
CA LEU A 100 6.55 -9.51 -2.04
C LEU A 100 6.14 -8.08 -2.41
N ASP A 101 7.10 -7.18 -2.66
CA ASP A 101 6.88 -5.75 -2.89
C ASP A 101 7.88 -5.15 -3.90
N ASN A 102 7.52 -4.92 -5.16
CA ASN A 102 6.28 -5.32 -5.83
C ASN A 102 6.52 -5.98 -7.20
N LYS A 103 7.75 -6.44 -7.46
CA LYS A 103 8.07 -7.08 -8.75
C LYS A 103 7.24 -8.32 -9.01
N ASN A 104 6.77 -9.01 -7.98
CA ASN A 104 5.87 -10.14 -8.13
C ASN A 104 4.58 -9.74 -8.86
N SER A 105 3.95 -8.62 -8.50
CA SER A 105 2.76 -8.10 -9.18
C SER A 105 3.09 -7.63 -10.60
N ALA A 106 4.19 -6.89 -10.78
CA ALA A 106 4.61 -6.38 -12.09
C ALA A 106 4.83 -7.53 -13.10
N ILE A 107 5.56 -8.57 -12.70
CA ILE A 107 5.82 -9.74 -13.55
C ILE A 107 4.56 -10.62 -13.65
N GLY A 108 3.80 -10.77 -12.59
CA GLY A 108 2.57 -11.56 -12.56
C GLY A 108 1.51 -11.05 -13.55
N ILE A 109 1.33 -9.73 -13.64
CA ILE A 109 0.39 -9.10 -14.60
C ILE A 109 0.82 -9.40 -16.04
N LEU A 110 2.10 -9.18 -16.36
CA LEU A 110 2.64 -9.43 -17.70
C LEU A 110 2.61 -10.92 -18.05
N GLN A 111 2.85 -11.80 -17.09
CA GLN A 111 2.83 -13.25 -17.29
C GLN A 111 1.42 -13.78 -17.53
N ALA A 112 0.42 -13.31 -16.77
CA ALA A 112 -0.98 -13.63 -17.01
C ALA A 112 -1.43 -13.18 -18.41
N LEU A 113 -1.06 -11.96 -18.81
CA LEU A 113 -1.36 -11.43 -20.13
C LEU A 113 -0.66 -12.22 -21.25
N GLU A 114 0.63 -12.52 -21.11
CA GLU A 114 1.38 -13.34 -22.06
C GLU A 114 0.72 -14.72 -22.25
N PHE A 115 0.26 -15.37 -21.16
CA PHE A 115 -0.44 -16.65 -21.24
C PHE A 115 -1.78 -16.55 -22.00
N LEU A 116 -2.56 -15.48 -21.77
CA LEU A 116 -3.80 -15.24 -22.52
C LEU A 116 -3.50 -15.07 -24.02
N LEU A 117 -2.50 -14.26 -24.36
CA LEU A 117 -2.13 -13.99 -25.75
C LEU A 117 -1.66 -15.25 -26.48
N ARG A 118 -0.86 -16.10 -25.83
CA ARG A 118 -0.43 -17.39 -26.40
C ARG A 118 -1.59 -18.36 -26.66
N ARG A 119 -2.72 -18.18 -25.98
CA ARG A 119 -3.97 -18.93 -26.21
C ARG A 119 -4.89 -18.26 -27.23
N ASN A 120 -4.39 -17.27 -27.98
CA ASN A 120 -5.16 -16.44 -28.91
C ASN A 120 -6.36 -15.73 -28.24
N TYR A 121 -6.27 -15.47 -26.95
CA TYR A 121 -7.29 -14.73 -26.23
C TYR A 121 -7.15 -13.23 -26.49
N ARG A 122 -8.25 -12.59 -26.86
CA ARG A 122 -8.34 -11.12 -26.91
C ARG A 122 -9.37 -10.65 -25.89
N PRO A 123 -8.98 -9.81 -24.90
CA PRO A 123 -9.91 -9.25 -23.94
C PRO A 123 -11.07 -8.52 -24.62
N ARG A 124 -12.26 -8.57 -24.03
CA ARG A 124 -13.42 -7.77 -24.43
C ARG A 124 -13.31 -6.35 -23.90
N ARG A 125 -13.01 -6.18 -22.61
CA ARG A 125 -12.84 -4.87 -21.99
C ARG A 125 -11.40 -4.39 -22.17
N SER A 126 -11.25 -3.13 -22.57
CA SER A 126 -9.92 -2.50 -22.60
C SER A 126 -9.37 -2.35 -21.19
N PHE A 127 -8.06 -2.40 -21.02
CA PHE A 127 -7.45 -2.09 -19.74
C PHE A 127 -6.04 -1.53 -19.88
N TYR A 128 -5.57 -0.91 -18.82
CA TYR A 128 -4.23 -0.35 -18.70
C TYR A 128 -3.41 -1.18 -17.72
N VAL A 129 -2.12 -1.31 -17.99
CA VAL A 129 -1.12 -1.77 -17.02
C VAL A 129 -0.11 -0.65 -16.82
N GLY A 130 -0.01 -0.14 -15.60
CA GLY A 130 1.00 0.85 -15.23
C GLY A 130 2.04 0.22 -14.32
N ILE A 131 3.31 0.29 -14.72
CA ILE A 131 4.45 -0.15 -13.90
C ILE A 131 5.30 1.08 -13.54
N GLY A 132 5.19 1.52 -12.29
CA GLY A 132 5.98 2.61 -11.68
C GLY A 132 7.46 2.24 -11.53
N HIS A 133 8.34 3.26 -11.41
CA HIS A 133 9.79 3.07 -11.23
C HIS A 133 10.35 3.78 -10.01
N ASP A 134 9.50 4.42 -9.21
CA ASP A 134 9.91 5.25 -8.08
C ASP A 134 8.89 5.25 -6.93
N GLU A 135 8.08 4.19 -6.79
CA GLU A 135 7.02 4.09 -5.76
C GLU A 135 7.61 4.22 -4.36
N GLU A 136 8.71 3.51 -4.11
CA GLU A 136 9.42 3.44 -2.83
C GLU A 136 10.00 4.79 -2.38
N VAL A 137 9.99 5.77 -3.30
CA VAL A 137 10.36 7.17 -3.08
C VAL A 137 9.27 8.13 -3.55
N SER A 138 8.00 7.74 -3.35
CA SER A 138 6.76 8.50 -3.53
C SER A 138 6.08 8.49 -4.90
N GLY A 139 6.65 7.88 -5.95
CA GLY A 139 5.99 7.72 -7.25
C GLY A 139 5.84 9.00 -8.07
N LEU A 140 6.62 10.05 -7.76
CA LEU A 140 6.44 11.39 -8.33
C LEU A 140 6.87 11.49 -9.79
N LYS A 141 7.82 10.66 -10.23
CA LYS A 141 8.39 10.67 -11.58
C LYS A 141 7.80 9.57 -12.47
N GLY A 142 7.28 8.50 -11.89
CA GLY A 142 6.64 7.37 -12.56
C GLY A 142 5.11 7.48 -12.55
N ALA A 143 4.48 6.96 -11.51
CA ALA A 143 3.02 6.85 -11.42
C ALA A 143 2.30 8.18 -11.59
N ARG A 144 2.76 9.26 -10.95
CA ARG A 144 2.18 10.60 -11.13
C ARG A 144 2.20 11.07 -12.59
N LYS A 145 3.25 10.74 -13.35
CA LYS A 145 3.32 11.08 -14.78
C LYS A 145 2.40 10.21 -15.62
N ILE A 146 2.26 8.92 -15.28
CA ILE A 146 1.27 8.05 -15.92
C ILE A 146 -0.14 8.59 -15.67
N ALA A 147 -0.48 8.92 -14.43
CA ALA A 147 -1.77 9.50 -14.06
C ALA A 147 -2.06 10.78 -14.85
N ALA A 148 -1.10 11.72 -14.88
CA ALA A 148 -1.22 12.97 -15.65
C ALA A 148 -1.41 12.73 -17.15
N LEU A 149 -0.73 11.72 -17.72
CA LEU A 149 -0.90 11.35 -19.13
C LEU A 149 -2.29 10.79 -19.42
N LEU A 150 -2.81 9.91 -18.55
CA LEU A 150 -4.15 9.35 -18.69
C LEU A 150 -5.23 10.44 -18.52
N GLU A 151 -5.05 11.34 -17.56
CA GLU A 151 -5.92 12.50 -17.36
C GLU A 151 -5.93 13.42 -18.59
N ALA A 152 -4.76 13.74 -19.15
CA ALA A 152 -4.65 14.56 -20.36
C ALA A 152 -5.31 13.91 -21.58
N ARG A 153 -5.40 12.57 -21.62
CA ARG A 153 -6.11 11.80 -22.64
C ARG A 153 -7.62 11.69 -22.39
N GLY A 154 -8.12 12.24 -21.28
CA GLY A 154 -9.52 12.13 -20.88
C GLY A 154 -9.93 10.71 -20.49
N VAL A 155 -8.98 9.86 -20.09
CA VAL A 155 -9.26 8.47 -19.69
C VAL A 155 -10.07 8.46 -18.40
N LYS A 156 -11.11 7.63 -18.38
CA LYS A 156 -11.90 7.30 -17.20
C LYS A 156 -11.88 5.79 -17.00
N LEU A 157 -11.72 5.37 -15.75
CA LEU A 157 -11.60 3.95 -15.40
C LEU A 157 -12.80 3.48 -14.57
N SER A 158 -13.25 2.26 -14.84
CA SER A 158 -14.24 1.53 -14.04
C SER A 158 -13.71 1.27 -12.64
N PHE A 159 -12.48 0.77 -12.56
CA PHE A 159 -11.72 0.66 -11.32
C PHE A 159 -10.22 0.65 -11.60
N LEU A 160 -9.45 0.81 -10.53
CA LEU A 160 -8.02 0.61 -10.47
C LEU A 160 -7.70 -0.40 -9.37
N LEU A 161 -6.79 -1.33 -9.66
CA LEU A 161 -6.27 -2.28 -8.68
C LEU A 161 -4.76 -2.08 -8.54
N ASP A 162 -4.30 -1.84 -7.32
CA ASP A 162 -2.89 -1.68 -6.95
C ASP A 162 -2.51 -2.67 -5.83
N GLU A 163 -1.28 -2.61 -5.33
CA GLU A 163 -0.83 -3.38 -4.19
C GLU A 163 -1.37 -2.86 -2.84
N GLY A 164 -1.08 -3.57 -1.74
CA GLY A 164 -1.18 -3.01 -0.39
C GLY A 164 -1.92 -3.86 0.64
N SER A 165 -2.83 -4.74 0.23
CA SER A 165 -3.44 -5.76 1.11
C SER A 165 -3.32 -7.15 0.48
N ALA A 166 -3.80 -8.21 1.16
CA ALA A 166 -3.58 -9.58 0.72
C ALA A 166 -4.62 -10.56 1.30
N VAL A 167 -4.48 -11.85 1.00
CA VAL A 167 -5.16 -12.92 1.75
C VAL A 167 -4.41 -13.14 3.06
N LEU A 168 -5.12 -12.99 4.18
CA LEU A 168 -4.55 -13.01 5.52
C LEU A 168 -4.93 -14.30 6.24
N ASP A 169 -3.93 -15.16 6.50
CA ASP A 169 -4.10 -16.43 7.22
C ASP A 169 -3.48 -16.33 8.62
N GLY A 170 -4.32 -16.44 9.66
CA GLY A 170 -3.88 -16.39 11.06
C GLY A 170 -3.39 -15.02 11.56
N ILE A 171 -3.47 -13.96 10.75
CA ILE A 171 -3.02 -12.60 11.10
C ILE A 171 -4.07 -11.87 11.96
N ILE A 172 -5.35 -12.02 11.64
CA ILE A 172 -6.45 -11.38 12.39
C ILE A 172 -6.82 -12.29 13.56
N ALA A 173 -6.46 -11.87 14.78
CA ALA A 173 -6.69 -12.67 15.97
C ALA A 173 -8.19 -12.95 16.18
N GLY A 174 -8.56 -14.23 16.25
CA GLY A 174 -9.93 -14.68 16.51
C GLY A 174 -10.73 -15.05 15.26
N VAL A 175 -10.23 -14.74 14.07
CA VAL A 175 -10.74 -15.22 12.78
C VAL A 175 -10.22 -16.64 12.53
N GLN A 176 -11.08 -17.53 12.03
CA GLN A 176 -10.74 -18.96 11.94
C GLN A 176 -10.07 -19.37 10.63
N LYS A 177 -10.49 -18.78 9.52
CA LYS A 177 -10.06 -19.14 8.17
C LYS A 177 -9.39 -17.95 7.49
N PRO A 178 -8.63 -18.18 6.41
CA PRO A 178 -8.07 -17.10 5.61
C PRO A 178 -9.14 -16.12 5.15
N VAL A 179 -8.84 -14.83 5.24
CA VAL A 179 -9.72 -13.76 4.75
C VAL A 179 -8.99 -12.95 3.70
N ALA A 180 -9.63 -12.71 2.57
CA ALA A 180 -9.11 -11.78 1.59
C ALA A 180 -9.53 -10.36 1.95
N MET A 181 -8.55 -9.52 2.30
CA MET A 181 -8.81 -8.13 2.61
C MET A 181 -8.46 -7.26 1.39
N ILE A 182 -9.43 -6.49 0.90
CA ILE A 182 -9.22 -5.54 -0.19
C ILE A 182 -9.23 -4.14 0.39
N ALA A 183 -8.10 -3.44 0.33
CA ALA A 183 -8.04 -2.09 0.86
C ALA A 183 -8.78 -1.10 -0.05
N VAL A 184 -9.83 -0.49 0.49
CA VAL A 184 -10.71 0.48 -0.20
C VAL A 184 -10.27 1.93 0.00
N THR A 185 -9.28 2.15 0.87
CA THR A 185 -8.68 3.47 1.15
C THR A 185 -7.23 3.30 1.62
N GLU A 186 -6.51 4.41 1.70
CA GLU A 186 -5.22 4.56 2.35
C GLU A 186 -5.28 5.62 3.43
N LYS A 187 -4.45 5.46 4.45
CA LYS A 187 -4.17 6.53 5.40
C LYS A 187 -3.44 7.69 4.71
N GLY A 188 -3.70 8.91 5.17
CA GLY A 188 -2.90 10.06 4.78
C GLY A 188 -1.50 9.99 5.40
N SER A 189 -0.59 10.82 4.93
CA SER A 189 0.75 10.94 5.51
C SER A 189 1.09 12.41 5.72
N MET A 190 1.77 12.70 6.82
CA MET A 190 2.36 14.00 7.06
C MET A 190 3.68 13.85 7.80
N THR A 191 4.72 14.52 7.32
CA THR A 191 6.01 14.58 7.97
C THR A 191 6.28 16.02 8.40
N LEU A 192 6.51 16.22 9.70
CA LEU A 192 6.75 17.52 10.31
C LEU A 192 8.18 17.59 10.87
N ASN A 193 8.85 18.71 10.61
CA ASN A 193 10.12 19.06 11.24
C ASN A 193 9.88 20.06 12.36
N PHE A 194 10.45 19.76 13.52
CA PHE A 194 10.41 20.61 14.71
C PHE A 194 11.80 21.16 14.96
N THR A 195 11.92 22.48 15.09
CA THR A 195 13.18 23.15 15.35
C THR A 195 13.06 24.09 16.52
N VAL A 196 14.02 24.02 17.45
CA VAL A 196 14.23 25.03 18.49
C VAL A 196 15.60 25.64 18.29
N GLU A 197 15.66 26.97 18.24
CA GLU A 197 16.90 27.73 18.17
C GLU A 197 17.07 28.57 19.45
N LYS A 198 18.27 28.57 20.00
CA LYS A 198 18.64 29.30 21.22
C LYS A 198 20.12 29.65 21.18
N GLU A 199 20.52 30.64 21.96
CA GLU A 199 21.95 30.98 22.09
C GLU A 199 22.76 29.79 22.63
N PRO A 200 23.92 29.48 22.01
CA PRO A 200 24.83 28.45 22.50
C PRO A 200 25.47 28.88 23.81
N GLY A 201 25.96 27.92 24.60
CA GLY A 201 26.52 28.20 25.92
C GLY A 201 27.55 27.19 26.41
N HIS A 202 28.29 27.56 27.46
CA HIS A 202 29.23 26.67 28.13
C HIS A 202 28.50 25.78 29.13
N SER A 203 28.75 24.47 29.11
CA SER A 203 28.09 23.49 29.99
C SER A 203 28.21 23.80 31.50
N SER A 204 29.28 24.48 31.93
CA SER A 204 29.48 24.90 33.34
C SER A 204 28.57 26.04 33.82
N PHE A 205 27.90 26.76 32.89
CA PHE A 205 26.97 27.85 33.21
C PHE A 205 25.66 27.65 32.43
N PRO A 206 24.92 26.55 32.66
CA PRO A 206 23.77 26.24 31.83
C PRO A 206 22.62 27.24 32.10
N PRO A 207 21.93 27.72 31.05
CA PRO A 207 20.69 28.48 31.23
C PRO A 207 19.59 27.57 31.81
N LYS A 208 18.52 28.16 32.34
CA LYS A 208 17.39 27.42 32.94
C LYS A 208 16.76 26.38 31.99
N GLU A 209 16.71 26.70 30.70
CA GLU A 209 16.20 25.80 29.66
C GLU A 209 17.19 25.78 28.51
N THR A 210 17.48 24.61 27.95
CA THR A 210 18.31 24.45 26.74
C THR A 210 17.43 24.22 25.52
N SER A 211 17.97 24.41 24.32
CA SER A 211 17.29 24.04 23.06
C SER A 211 16.83 22.57 23.08
N ILE A 212 17.69 21.67 23.58
CA ILE A 212 17.37 20.25 23.78
C ILE A 212 16.21 20.08 24.76
N GLY A 213 16.24 20.73 25.92
CA GLY A 213 15.22 20.57 26.95
C GLY A 213 13.83 21.01 26.47
N ILE A 214 13.76 22.13 25.75
CA ILE A 214 12.50 22.64 25.18
C ILE A 214 11.96 21.65 24.14
N LEU A 215 12.78 21.23 23.18
CA LEU A 215 12.33 20.30 22.14
C LEU A 215 11.96 18.93 22.71
N ALA A 216 12.73 18.42 23.68
CA ALA A 216 12.43 17.15 24.35
C ALA A 216 11.10 17.21 25.09
N ALA A 217 10.79 18.32 25.78
CA ALA A 217 9.50 18.52 26.42
C ALA A 217 8.35 18.60 25.41
N ALA A 218 8.56 19.21 24.24
CA ALA A 218 7.58 19.23 23.15
C ALA A 218 7.31 17.83 22.59
N MET A 219 8.36 17.06 22.28
CA MET A 219 8.21 15.69 21.78
C MET A 219 7.58 14.77 22.83
N SER A 220 7.97 14.91 24.10
CA SER A 220 7.38 14.15 25.20
C SER A 220 5.87 14.43 25.35
N ARG A 221 5.45 15.70 25.19
CA ARG A 221 4.03 16.05 25.16
C ARG A 221 3.29 15.41 24.00
N LEU A 222 3.87 15.39 22.80
CA LEU A 222 3.24 14.71 21.66
C LEU A 222 3.06 13.20 21.91
N GLU A 223 4.09 12.51 22.41
CA GLU A 223 4.00 11.06 22.66
C GLU A 223 3.04 10.70 23.80
N GLN A 224 2.92 11.56 24.82
CA GLN A 224 2.00 11.35 25.95
C GLN A 224 0.54 11.67 25.60
N ASN A 225 0.28 12.39 24.51
CA ASN A 225 -1.05 12.80 24.07
C ASN A 225 -1.35 12.20 22.69
N PRO A 226 -1.61 10.87 22.61
CA PRO A 226 -1.97 10.24 21.34
C PRO A 226 -3.24 10.86 20.77
N LEU A 227 -3.31 11.00 19.44
CA LEU A 227 -4.48 11.54 18.76
C LEU A 227 -5.75 10.73 19.06
N ARG A 228 -6.88 11.38 18.80
CA ARG A 228 -8.22 10.89 19.12
C ARG A 228 -8.45 9.51 18.52
N ASN A 229 -9.12 8.66 19.30
CA ASN A 229 -9.67 7.39 18.82
C ASN A 229 -10.87 7.65 17.91
N LEU A 230 -10.77 7.19 16.67
CA LEU A 230 -11.74 7.43 15.60
C LEU A 230 -12.45 6.16 15.15
N PHE A 231 -12.32 5.07 15.92
CA PHE A 231 -13.06 3.85 15.64
C PHE A 231 -14.56 4.12 15.45
N GLY A 232 -15.10 3.73 14.30
CA GLY A 232 -16.49 3.97 13.93
C GLY A 232 -16.71 5.12 12.96
N HIS A 233 -15.65 5.87 12.63
CA HIS A 233 -15.71 7.01 11.72
C HIS A 233 -15.03 6.76 10.37
N GLY A 234 -14.38 5.61 10.18
CA GLY A 234 -13.81 5.21 8.90
C GLY A 234 -14.23 3.81 8.46
N PRO A 235 -13.57 3.25 7.43
CA PRO A 235 -13.90 1.96 6.87
C PRO A 235 -13.55 0.78 7.80
N GLU A 236 -12.82 1.01 8.89
CA GLU A 236 -12.55 -0.01 9.90
C GLU A 236 -13.84 -0.56 10.54
N LEU A 237 -14.91 0.24 10.63
CA LEU A 237 -16.20 -0.25 11.10
C LEU A 237 -16.79 -1.26 10.10
N MET A 238 -16.81 -0.88 8.82
CA MET A 238 -17.27 -1.73 7.73
C MET A 238 -16.46 -3.03 7.65
N THR A 239 -15.13 -2.96 7.85
CA THR A 239 -14.28 -4.15 7.96
C THR A 239 -14.75 -5.08 9.07
N MET A 240 -15.00 -4.55 10.27
CA MET A 240 -15.40 -5.37 11.42
C MET A 240 -16.79 -5.99 11.24
N GLU A 241 -17.72 -5.27 10.61
CA GLU A 241 -19.06 -5.78 10.28
C GLU A 241 -18.98 -6.98 9.32
N HIS A 242 -18.15 -6.89 8.26
CA HIS A 242 -17.96 -8.01 7.32
C HIS A 242 -17.23 -9.20 7.96
N LEU A 243 -16.30 -8.94 8.88
CA LEU A 243 -15.58 -9.99 9.60
C LEU A 243 -16.41 -10.62 10.74
N ALA A 244 -17.55 -10.03 11.12
CA ALA A 244 -18.25 -10.39 12.35
C ALA A 244 -18.60 -11.89 12.44
N ALA A 245 -19.03 -12.48 11.31
CA ALA A 245 -19.38 -13.90 11.22
C ALA A 245 -18.17 -14.84 11.27
N GLU A 246 -16.98 -14.35 10.93
CA GLU A 246 -15.74 -15.13 10.84
C GLU A 246 -15.07 -15.36 12.21
N PHE A 247 -15.47 -14.59 13.22
CA PHE A 247 -14.93 -14.71 14.57
C PHE A 247 -15.45 -15.96 15.29
N ARG A 248 -14.64 -16.54 16.18
CA ARG A 248 -15.10 -17.61 17.09
C ARG A 248 -16.12 -17.07 18.09
N PHE A 249 -17.08 -17.90 18.52
CA PHE A 249 -17.87 -17.62 19.72
C PHE A 249 -16.93 -17.44 20.95
N PRO A 250 -17.14 -16.43 21.81
CA PRO A 250 -18.24 -15.45 21.80
C PRO A 250 -17.95 -14.13 21.05
N LEU A 251 -16.78 -14.00 20.41
CA LEU A 251 -16.37 -12.77 19.72
C LEU A 251 -17.29 -12.41 18.54
N ASN A 252 -17.83 -13.40 17.82
CA ASN A 252 -18.80 -13.13 16.74
C ASN A 252 -20.03 -12.34 17.22
N ILE A 253 -20.56 -12.63 18.42
CA ILE A 253 -21.70 -11.90 18.99
C ILE A 253 -21.29 -10.45 19.29
N ILE A 254 -20.09 -10.25 19.83
CA ILE A 254 -19.57 -8.91 20.12
C ILE A 254 -19.41 -8.10 18.83
N MET A 255 -18.78 -8.68 17.81
CA MET A 255 -18.53 -8.03 16.52
C MET A 255 -19.81 -7.85 15.68
N SER A 256 -20.83 -8.69 15.87
CA SER A 256 -22.13 -8.49 15.22
C SER A 256 -22.97 -7.39 15.88
N ASN A 257 -22.60 -6.95 17.08
CA ASN A 257 -23.33 -5.94 17.87
C ASN A 257 -22.44 -4.74 18.21
N LEU A 258 -21.67 -4.25 17.24
CA LEU A 258 -20.75 -3.10 17.43
C LEU A 258 -21.47 -1.84 17.88
N TRP A 259 -22.75 -1.66 17.54
CA TRP A 259 -23.59 -0.58 18.07
C TRP A 259 -23.62 -0.55 19.61
N LEU A 260 -23.48 -1.70 20.27
CA LEU A 260 -23.45 -1.85 21.73
C LEU A 260 -22.02 -1.95 22.27
N PHE A 261 -21.16 -2.71 21.59
CA PHE A 261 -19.82 -3.05 22.09
C PHE A 261 -18.68 -2.18 21.54
N SER A 262 -18.97 -1.19 20.69
CA SER A 262 -17.95 -0.31 20.09
C SER A 262 -16.95 0.28 21.10
N PRO A 263 -17.37 0.82 22.28
CA PRO A 263 -16.42 1.32 23.27
C PRO A 263 -15.44 0.27 23.80
N LEU A 264 -15.90 -0.98 23.95
CA LEU A 264 -15.07 -2.09 24.41
C LEU A 264 -14.09 -2.52 23.32
N VAL A 265 -14.59 -2.72 22.09
CA VAL A 265 -13.77 -3.12 20.93
C VAL A 265 -12.69 -2.08 20.66
N SER A 266 -13.07 -0.81 20.66
CA SER A 266 -12.16 0.33 20.50
C SER A 266 -11.02 0.34 21.53
N ARG A 267 -11.31 -0.01 22.80
CA ARG A 267 -10.29 -0.11 23.86
C ARG A 267 -9.34 -1.28 23.63
N VAL A 268 -9.85 -2.42 23.17
CA VAL A 268 -9.04 -3.61 22.87
C VAL A 268 -8.13 -3.37 21.67
N LEU A 269 -8.66 -2.77 20.59
CA LEU A 269 -7.87 -2.41 19.40
C LEU A 269 -6.76 -1.41 19.73
N ALA A 270 -6.97 -0.51 20.70
CA ALA A 270 -5.94 0.44 21.13
C ALA A 270 -4.75 -0.21 21.87
N TRP A 271 -4.84 -1.48 22.31
CA TRP A 271 -3.79 -2.14 23.09
C TRP A 271 -2.60 -2.63 22.26
N LYS A 272 -2.83 -3.05 21.01
CA LYS A 272 -1.75 -3.49 20.12
C LYS A 272 -1.41 -2.38 19.14
N PRO A 273 -0.12 -2.07 18.89
CA PRO A 273 0.27 -1.01 17.96
C PRO A 273 -0.33 -1.15 16.57
N SER A 274 -0.38 -2.37 16.02
CA SER A 274 -0.91 -2.65 14.68
C SER A 274 -2.41 -2.33 14.56
N THR A 275 -3.22 -2.74 15.53
CA THR A 275 -4.66 -2.43 15.55
C THR A 275 -4.95 -1.00 15.97
N ASN A 276 -4.09 -0.40 16.81
CA ASN A 276 -4.21 1.01 17.19
C ASN A 276 -3.99 1.92 15.98
N ALA A 277 -3.10 1.53 15.05
CA ALA A 277 -2.86 2.25 13.82
C ALA A 277 -4.07 2.28 12.87
N LEU A 278 -5.00 1.32 12.98
CA LEU A 278 -6.23 1.30 12.19
C LEU A 278 -7.27 2.31 12.68
N ILE A 279 -7.29 2.59 13.99
CA ILE A 279 -8.36 3.38 14.62
C ILE A 279 -7.96 4.80 15.00
N ARG A 280 -6.71 5.20 14.71
CA ARG A 280 -6.14 6.51 15.10
C ARG A 280 -5.18 7.03 14.06
N THR A 281 -5.01 8.36 14.04
CA THR A 281 -3.79 8.95 13.49
C THR A 281 -2.61 8.59 14.40
N THR A 282 -1.55 8.00 13.84
CA THR A 282 -0.37 7.59 14.63
C THR A 282 0.69 8.66 14.57
N THR A 283 1.47 8.77 15.65
CA THR A 283 2.60 9.70 15.77
C THR A 283 3.86 8.89 16.03
N ALA A 284 4.92 9.13 15.26
CA ALA A 284 6.22 8.50 15.46
C ALA A 284 7.35 9.53 15.32
N VAL A 285 8.12 9.74 16.39
CA VAL A 285 9.36 10.53 16.34
C VAL A 285 10.44 9.66 15.71
N THR A 286 10.86 9.99 14.49
CA THR A 286 11.76 9.13 13.71
C THR A 286 13.21 9.61 13.73
N MET A 287 13.43 10.92 13.90
CA MET A 287 14.76 11.51 14.01
C MET A 287 14.80 12.55 15.12
N PHE A 288 15.89 12.58 15.90
CA PHE A 288 16.14 13.59 16.92
C PHE A 288 17.64 13.92 16.95
N ASN A 289 18.02 15.15 16.63
CA ASN A 289 19.42 15.57 16.49
C ASN A 289 19.69 16.87 17.25
N ALA A 290 20.71 16.84 18.12
CA ALA A 290 21.23 18.03 18.80
C ALA A 290 22.62 17.78 19.41
N GLY A 291 23.45 18.82 19.47
CA GLY A 291 24.77 18.75 20.11
C GLY A 291 25.84 18.11 19.23
N ILE A 292 27.09 18.58 19.41
CA ILE A 292 28.27 18.03 18.72
C ILE A 292 29.45 17.77 19.66
N LYS A 293 29.39 18.27 20.90
CA LYS A 293 30.47 18.17 21.89
C LYS A 293 29.91 18.19 23.30
N VAL A 294 30.46 17.35 24.17
CA VAL A 294 30.02 17.15 25.56
C VAL A 294 29.94 18.42 26.41
N ASN A 295 30.83 19.40 26.17
CA ASN A 295 30.93 20.59 27.01
C ASN A 295 30.28 21.86 26.40
N VAL A 296 29.55 21.72 25.29
CA VAL A 296 28.91 22.82 24.55
C VAL A 296 27.40 22.61 24.50
N ILE A 297 26.65 23.62 24.94
CA ILE A 297 25.19 23.65 24.81
C ILE A 297 24.87 24.04 23.36
N PRO A 298 24.15 23.19 22.59
CA PRO A 298 23.90 23.46 21.19
C PRO A 298 22.95 24.63 20.98
N SER A 299 23.19 25.38 19.92
CA SER A 299 22.31 26.47 19.51
C SER A 299 21.00 25.97 18.87
N SER A 300 20.94 24.72 18.42
CA SER A 300 19.75 24.16 17.78
C SER A 300 19.51 22.71 18.19
N ALA A 301 18.23 22.36 18.31
CA ALA A 301 17.75 21.00 18.39
C ALA A 301 16.68 20.79 17.32
N ARG A 302 16.70 19.64 16.65
CA ARG A 302 15.77 19.29 15.57
C ARG A 302 15.19 17.90 15.77
N ALA A 303 13.92 17.73 15.44
CA ALA A 303 13.25 16.44 15.41
C ALA A 303 12.36 16.32 14.18
N THR A 304 12.22 15.11 13.66
CA THR A 304 11.29 14.79 12.56
C THR A 304 10.26 13.80 13.08
N VAL A 305 8.98 14.09 12.84
CA VAL A 305 7.87 13.27 13.28
C VAL A 305 7.01 12.92 12.09
N ASN A 306 6.75 11.62 11.91
CA ASN A 306 5.86 11.11 10.88
C ASN A 306 4.48 10.83 11.48
N PHE A 307 3.45 11.19 10.73
CA PHE A 307 2.05 10.97 11.04
C PHE A 307 1.39 10.13 9.96
N ARG A 308 0.70 9.06 10.34
CA ARG A 308 -0.20 8.31 9.44
C ARG A 308 -1.63 8.69 9.79
N ILE A 309 -2.24 9.51 8.95
CA ILE A 309 -3.52 10.19 9.19
C ILE A 309 -4.69 9.23 8.99
N HIS A 310 -5.59 9.15 9.97
CA HIS A 310 -6.81 8.36 9.87
C HIS A 310 -7.70 8.87 8.73
N SER A 311 -8.43 7.97 8.07
CA SER A 311 -9.35 8.27 6.96
C SER A 311 -10.50 9.23 7.30
N ALA A 312 -10.67 9.58 8.57
CA ALA A 312 -11.70 10.49 9.08
C ALA A 312 -11.14 11.87 9.49
N GLU A 313 -9.85 12.11 9.23
CA GLU A 313 -9.16 13.38 9.53
C GLU A 313 -8.41 13.87 8.30
N THR A 314 -8.17 15.18 8.25
CA THR A 314 -7.31 15.84 7.27
C THR A 314 -5.94 16.17 7.86
N ALA A 315 -4.93 16.36 6.99
CA ALA A 315 -3.61 16.80 7.42
C ALA A 315 -3.65 18.16 8.14
N ALA A 316 -4.57 19.04 7.73
CA ALA A 316 -4.77 20.34 8.37
C ALA A 316 -5.28 20.21 9.82
N GLU A 317 -6.25 19.35 10.07
CA GLU A 317 -6.78 19.09 11.42
C GLU A 317 -5.73 18.45 12.33
N VAL A 318 -4.94 17.53 11.80
CA VAL A 318 -3.83 16.91 12.54
C VAL A 318 -2.76 17.94 12.87
N LEU A 319 -2.37 18.81 11.93
CA LEU A 319 -1.38 19.87 12.17
C LEU A 319 -1.83 20.84 13.27
N GLU A 320 -3.12 21.20 13.28
CA GLU A 320 -3.68 22.07 14.32
C GLU A 320 -3.67 21.38 15.69
N THR A 321 -4.03 20.08 15.72
CA THR A 321 -3.94 19.27 16.94
C THR A 321 -2.51 19.19 17.47
N VAL A 322 -1.52 19.01 16.59
CA VAL A 322 -0.10 18.99 16.95
C VAL A 322 0.35 20.33 17.54
N ARG A 323 -0.03 21.45 16.92
CA ARG A 323 0.26 22.80 17.43
C ARG A 323 -0.32 23.02 18.81
N SER A 324 -1.60 22.69 19.01
CA SER A 324 -2.28 22.84 20.30
C SER A 324 -1.69 21.93 21.39
N THR A 325 -1.21 20.74 21.03
CA THR A 325 -0.57 19.80 21.97
C THR A 325 0.81 20.29 22.42
N ILE A 326 1.59 20.86 21.49
CA ILE A 326 2.90 21.44 21.82
C ILE A 326 2.74 22.74 22.59
N ALA A 327 1.84 23.65 22.22
CA ALA A 327 1.58 24.90 22.95
C ALA A 327 2.86 25.61 23.46
N ASP A 328 3.88 25.73 22.60
CA ASP A 328 5.14 26.43 22.89
C ASP A 328 5.65 27.09 21.62
N ASP A 329 5.49 28.41 21.53
CA ASP A 329 5.81 29.21 20.35
C ASP A 329 7.31 29.22 20.01
N ARG A 330 8.17 28.73 20.90
CA ARG A 330 9.61 28.58 20.66
C ARG A 330 9.93 27.39 19.75
N VAL A 331 8.97 26.48 19.55
CA VAL A 331 9.11 25.33 18.67
C VAL A 331 8.56 25.68 17.28
N ARG A 332 9.46 25.89 16.32
CA ARG A 332 9.07 26.06 14.91
C ARG A 332 8.65 24.71 14.33
N ILE A 333 7.51 24.67 13.65
CA ILE A 333 6.96 23.49 12.99
C ILE A 333 6.90 23.74 11.49
N ASP A 334 7.69 22.98 10.74
CA ASP A 334 7.78 23.07 9.28
C ASP A 334 7.18 21.79 8.66
N VAL A 335 6.23 21.95 7.73
CA VAL A 335 5.62 20.81 7.00
C VAL A 335 6.57 20.40 5.88
N VAL A 336 7.10 19.18 5.94
CA VAL A 336 7.99 18.63 4.90
C VAL A 336 7.16 18.12 3.74
N GLU A 337 6.18 17.30 4.05
CA GLU A 337 5.23 16.70 3.12
C GLU A 337 3.93 16.44 3.86
N ALA A 338 2.81 16.57 3.16
CA ALA A 338 1.49 16.28 3.68
C ALA A 338 0.54 15.93 2.54
N PHE A 339 -0.26 14.90 2.73
CA PHE A 339 -1.42 14.63 1.91
C PHE A 339 -2.52 13.96 2.74
N ASP A 340 -3.76 14.28 2.38
CA ASP A 340 -4.94 13.73 3.03
C ASP A 340 -5.13 12.25 2.69
N PRO A 341 -5.83 11.48 3.56
CA PRO A 341 -6.26 10.14 3.24
C PRO A 341 -7.04 10.09 1.92
N LEU A 342 -6.94 8.97 1.22
CA LEU A 342 -7.67 8.82 -0.03
C LEU A 342 -9.17 8.60 0.24
N PRO A 343 -10.06 9.08 -0.65
CA PRO A 343 -11.47 8.78 -0.57
C PRO A 343 -11.73 7.27 -0.47
N VAL A 344 -12.74 6.89 0.30
CA VAL A 344 -13.16 5.49 0.41
C VAL A 344 -13.80 5.06 -0.91
N SER A 345 -13.24 4.02 -1.53
CA SER A 345 -13.77 3.43 -2.75
C SER A 345 -15.14 2.80 -2.51
N PRO A 346 -16.03 2.79 -3.53
CA PRO A 346 -17.32 2.11 -3.43
C PRO A 346 -17.16 0.66 -2.99
N TRP A 347 -18.01 0.24 -2.04
CA TRP A 347 -18.02 -1.14 -1.55
C TRP A 347 -19.47 -1.58 -1.33
N ASP A 348 -20.16 -1.84 -2.42
CA ASP A 348 -21.52 -2.37 -2.42
C ASP A 348 -21.64 -3.54 -3.41
N GLU A 349 -22.70 -4.34 -3.26
CA GLU A 349 -22.94 -5.53 -4.11
C GLU A 349 -23.18 -5.18 -5.59
N GLN A 350 -23.52 -3.93 -5.90
CA GLN A 350 -23.77 -3.45 -7.26
C GLN A 350 -22.48 -2.92 -7.91
N THR A 351 -21.41 -2.77 -7.14
CA THR A 351 -20.14 -2.26 -7.61
C THR A 351 -19.43 -3.34 -8.42
N PHE A 352 -19.23 -3.05 -9.71
CA PHE A 352 -18.61 -3.96 -10.68
C PHE A 352 -17.31 -4.59 -10.15
N ALA A 353 -16.40 -3.77 -9.61
CA ALA A 353 -15.11 -4.24 -9.12
C ALA A 353 -15.25 -5.23 -7.95
N VAL A 354 -16.12 -4.94 -6.98
CA VAL A 354 -16.34 -5.80 -5.80
C VAL A 354 -16.79 -7.19 -6.21
N HIS A 355 -17.79 -7.28 -7.09
CA HIS A 355 -18.28 -8.57 -7.59
C HIS A 355 -17.18 -9.34 -8.35
N ILE A 356 -16.41 -8.65 -9.21
CA ILE A 356 -15.30 -9.26 -9.93
C ILE A 356 -14.23 -9.78 -8.97
N PHE A 357 -13.85 -9.01 -7.94
CA PHE A 357 -12.86 -9.44 -6.96
C PHE A 357 -13.37 -10.62 -6.13
N GLN A 358 -14.59 -10.54 -5.59
CA GLN A 358 -15.20 -11.63 -4.82
C GLN A 358 -15.17 -12.94 -5.60
N ARG A 359 -15.69 -12.93 -6.83
CA ARG A 359 -15.69 -14.12 -7.70
C ARG A 359 -14.27 -14.63 -7.95
N THR A 360 -13.36 -13.75 -8.37
CA THR A 360 -12.01 -14.16 -8.77
C THR A 360 -11.20 -14.69 -7.57
N ILE A 361 -11.36 -14.07 -6.39
CA ILE A 361 -10.69 -14.50 -5.16
C ILE A 361 -11.22 -15.86 -4.74
N LEU A 362 -12.53 -16.05 -4.65
CA LEU A 362 -13.12 -17.31 -4.20
C LEU A 362 -12.83 -18.47 -5.18
N ASP A 363 -12.74 -18.18 -6.48
CA ASP A 363 -12.35 -19.18 -7.50
C ASP A 363 -10.86 -19.57 -7.37
N THR A 364 -9.97 -18.63 -7.00
CA THR A 364 -8.52 -18.87 -6.94
C THR A 364 -8.04 -19.36 -5.57
N PHE A 365 -8.72 -18.94 -4.51
CA PHE A 365 -8.40 -19.24 -3.11
C PHE A 365 -9.61 -19.92 -2.45
N PRO A 366 -9.84 -21.23 -2.69
CA PRO A 366 -11.03 -21.93 -2.21
C PRO A 366 -11.09 -22.04 -0.67
N ASP A 367 -9.96 -21.85 0.01
CA ASP A 367 -9.88 -21.84 1.48
C ASP A 367 -10.25 -20.48 2.10
N VAL A 368 -10.45 -19.43 1.28
CA VAL A 368 -10.89 -18.11 1.74
C VAL A 368 -12.38 -18.13 1.98
N ASP A 369 -12.79 -17.80 3.20
CA ASP A 369 -14.22 -17.77 3.58
C ASP A 369 -14.91 -16.47 3.17
N SER A 370 -14.20 -15.35 3.25
CA SER A 370 -14.77 -14.03 3.00
C SER A 370 -13.79 -13.07 2.34
N VAL A 371 -14.39 -12.17 1.55
CA VAL A 371 -13.71 -11.02 0.95
C VAL A 371 -14.25 -9.78 1.62
N VAL A 372 -13.38 -9.05 2.31
CA VAL A 372 -13.78 -7.94 3.19
C VAL A 372 -13.07 -6.65 2.77
N PRO A 373 -13.70 -5.49 2.97
CA PRO A 373 -13.02 -4.23 2.76
C PRO A 373 -12.03 -3.99 3.89
N GLY A 374 -10.92 -3.32 3.57
CA GLY A 374 -9.87 -2.97 4.52
C GLY A 374 -9.33 -1.56 4.32
N THR A 375 -8.35 -1.23 5.15
CA THR A 375 -7.58 0.01 5.06
C THR A 375 -6.12 -0.33 4.82
N CYS A 376 -5.52 0.25 3.79
CA CYS A 376 -4.08 0.21 3.64
C CYS A 376 -3.45 1.24 4.58
N ILE A 377 -2.61 0.78 5.51
CA ILE A 377 -1.91 1.67 6.46
C ILE A 377 -0.75 2.39 5.77
N GLY A 378 -0.11 1.72 4.81
CA GLY A 378 0.90 2.30 3.94
C GLY A 378 0.28 3.18 2.86
N ASN A 379 1.14 3.65 1.95
CA ASN A 379 0.73 4.40 0.78
C ASN A 379 1.24 3.70 -0.46
N THR A 380 0.50 3.80 -1.57
CA THR A 380 0.88 3.20 -2.84
C THR A 380 0.79 4.21 -3.98
N ASP A 381 1.24 3.82 -5.17
CA ASP A 381 1.19 4.64 -6.38
C ASP A 381 -0.25 5.05 -6.77
N SER A 382 -1.25 4.25 -6.40
CA SER A 382 -2.67 4.50 -6.65
C SER A 382 -3.17 5.88 -6.20
N ARG A 383 -2.53 6.49 -5.20
CA ARG A 383 -2.88 7.84 -4.70
C ARG A 383 -2.78 8.94 -5.75
N HIS A 384 -1.99 8.73 -6.80
CA HIS A 384 -1.83 9.69 -7.90
C HIS A 384 -2.99 9.65 -8.90
N PHE A 385 -3.87 8.65 -8.83
CA PHE A 385 -4.88 8.35 -9.86
C PHE A 385 -6.31 8.78 -9.49
N THR A 386 -6.49 9.61 -8.46
CA THR A 386 -7.82 10.08 -8.01
C THR A 386 -8.60 10.86 -9.08
N ASN A 387 -7.91 11.44 -10.07
CA ASN A 387 -8.54 12.19 -11.16
C ASN A 387 -9.12 11.30 -12.27
N VAL A 388 -8.65 10.05 -12.39
CA VAL A 388 -9.09 9.12 -13.44
C VAL A 388 -10.18 8.17 -12.98
N THR A 389 -10.27 7.87 -11.68
CA THR A 389 -11.37 7.10 -11.09
C THR A 389 -11.52 7.35 -9.58
N LYS A 390 -12.72 7.05 -9.06
CA LYS A 390 -13.02 7.00 -7.62
C LYS A 390 -12.98 5.59 -7.04
N ALA A 391 -12.88 4.57 -7.90
CA ALA A 391 -12.91 3.16 -7.51
C ALA A 391 -11.48 2.61 -7.51
N ILE A 392 -10.76 2.85 -6.42
CA ILE A 392 -9.34 2.53 -6.24
C ILE A 392 -9.19 1.45 -5.16
N TYR A 393 -8.75 0.27 -5.55
CA TYR A 393 -8.63 -0.90 -4.68
C TYR A 393 -7.20 -1.38 -4.59
N ARG A 394 -6.87 -2.05 -3.50
CA ARG A 394 -5.53 -2.49 -3.16
C ARG A 394 -5.53 -3.92 -2.68
N PHE A 395 -4.97 -4.81 -3.49
CA PHE A 395 -4.93 -6.22 -3.21
C PHE A 395 -3.83 -6.90 -4.04
N ASN A 396 -2.82 -7.37 -3.33
CA ASN A 396 -1.79 -8.27 -3.83
C ASN A 396 -2.28 -9.71 -3.54
N PRO A 397 -2.62 -10.53 -4.55
CA PRO A 397 -3.27 -11.83 -4.38
C PRO A 397 -2.29 -12.90 -3.89
N LEU A 398 -1.80 -12.72 -2.66
CA LEU A 398 -0.88 -13.60 -1.95
C LEU A 398 -1.53 -14.09 -0.67
N LEU A 399 -1.28 -15.33 -0.29
CA LEU A 399 -1.59 -15.81 1.06
C LEU A 399 -0.41 -15.49 1.97
N LEU A 400 -0.62 -14.54 2.88
CA LEU A 400 0.35 -14.10 3.86
C LEU A 400 0.03 -14.64 5.24
N ARG A 401 1.07 -15.07 5.95
CA ARG A 401 1.03 -15.45 7.36
C ARG A 401 1.75 -14.43 8.23
N GLN A 402 1.63 -14.59 9.54
CA GLN A 402 2.16 -13.65 10.51
C GLN A 402 3.69 -13.44 10.38
N ASP A 403 4.43 -14.46 9.97
CA ASP A 403 5.88 -14.42 9.76
C ASP A 403 6.30 -13.82 8.42
N ASP A 404 5.37 -13.61 7.48
CA ASP A 404 5.63 -12.97 6.19
C ASP A 404 5.59 -11.44 6.29
N LEU A 405 4.69 -10.89 7.12
CA LEU A 405 4.54 -9.44 7.30
C LEU A 405 5.84 -8.68 7.62
N PRO A 406 6.69 -9.11 8.58
CA PRO A 406 7.93 -8.39 8.88
C PRO A 406 9.01 -8.55 7.79
N ARG A 407 8.78 -9.38 6.76
CA ARG A 407 9.72 -9.57 5.65
C ARG A 407 9.53 -8.52 4.55
N ILE A 408 8.36 -7.90 4.46
CA ILE A 408 8.11 -6.75 3.58
C ILE A 408 9.01 -5.61 4.05
N HIS A 409 9.86 -5.10 3.16
CA HIS A 409 10.98 -4.18 3.45
C HIS A 409 12.03 -4.71 4.44
N GLY A 410 11.86 -5.93 4.96
CA GLY A 410 12.72 -6.59 5.93
C GLY A 410 13.79 -7.49 5.33
N LEU A 411 14.47 -8.24 6.20
CA LEU A 411 15.45 -9.27 5.83
C LEU A 411 14.74 -10.52 5.32
N ASN A 412 15.41 -11.27 4.44
CA ASN A 412 14.95 -12.57 3.96
C ASN A 412 13.52 -12.51 3.39
N GLU A 413 13.23 -11.44 2.65
CA GLU A 413 12.03 -11.34 1.82
C GLU A 413 11.99 -12.52 0.85
N ARG A 414 10.83 -13.16 0.79
CA ARG A 414 10.64 -14.36 -0.02
C ARG A 414 9.18 -14.51 -0.42
N ILE A 415 8.94 -15.20 -1.52
CA ILE A 415 7.62 -15.65 -1.97
C ILE A 415 7.67 -17.17 -2.20
N SER A 416 6.64 -17.90 -1.78
CA SER A 416 6.55 -19.32 -2.15
C SER A 416 6.22 -19.44 -3.64
N ILE A 417 6.73 -20.50 -4.29
CA ILE A 417 6.44 -20.78 -5.69
C ILE A 417 4.91 -20.90 -5.88
N GLU A 418 4.23 -21.59 -4.96
CA GLU A 418 2.77 -21.73 -4.96
C GLU A 418 2.04 -20.37 -4.89
N ASN A 419 2.48 -19.45 -4.02
CA ASN A 419 1.86 -18.12 -3.93
C ASN A 419 2.05 -17.33 -5.23
N TYR A 420 3.21 -17.42 -5.86
CA TYR A 420 3.45 -16.76 -7.14
C TYR A 420 2.60 -17.36 -8.27
N GLU A 421 2.47 -18.68 -8.33
CA GLU A 421 1.59 -19.37 -9.28
C GLU A 421 0.12 -18.96 -9.09
N LYS A 422 -0.38 -18.94 -7.84
CA LYS A 422 -1.72 -18.47 -7.50
C LYS A 422 -1.94 -17.01 -7.85
N GLN A 423 -0.95 -16.14 -7.66
CA GLN A 423 -1.02 -14.74 -8.08
C GLN A 423 -1.20 -14.62 -9.60
N VAL A 424 -0.43 -15.39 -10.39
CA VAL A 424 -0.56 -15.40 -11.85
C VAL A 424 -1.93 -15.94 -12.28
N GLU A 425 -2.42 -17.00 -11.63
CA GLU A 425 -3.76 -17.55 -11.86
C GLU A 425 -4.86 -16.52 -11.56
N PHE A 426 -4.78 -15.84 -10.40
CA PHE A 426 -5.71 -14.79 -10.02
C PHE A 426 -5.78 -13.70 -11.09
N LEU A 427 -4.63 -13.18 -11.52
CA LEU A 427 -4.55 -12.12 -12.52
C LEU A 427 -5.07 -12.59 -13.90
N PHE A 428 -4.81 -13.85 -14.26
CA PHE A 428 -5.35 -14.47 -15.46
C PHE A 428 -6.88 -14.55 -15.42
N GLN A 429 -7.46 -14.99 -14.30
CA GLN A 429 -8.91 -15.05 -14.13
C GLN A 429 -9.53 -13.66 -14.01
N LEU A 430 -8.87 -12.71 -13.35
CA LEU A 430 -9.32 -11.33 -13.21
C LEU A 430 -9.54 -10.68 -14.58
N ILE A 431 -8.55 -10.81 -15.48
CA ILE A 431 -8.64 -10.26 -16.84
C ILE A 431 -9.84 -10.87 -17.59
N LYS A 432 -10.04 -12.18 -17.47
CA LYS A 432 -11.18 -12.86 -18.10
C LYS A 432 -12.52 -12.48 -17.48
N ASN A 433 -12.60 -12.38 -16.16
CA ASN A 433 -13.83 -12.06 -15.45
C ASN A 433 -14.27 -10.61 -15.71
N CYS A 434 -13.33 -9.71 -16.03
CA CYS A 434 -13.64 -8.33 -16.43
C CYS A 434 -14.33 -8.19 -17.80
N ASP A 435 -14.41 -9.26 -18.59
CA ASP A 435 -15.00 -9.24 -19.95
C ASP A 435 -16.53 -9.34 -20.00
N ILE A 436 -17.18 -9.36 -18.83
CA ILE A 436 -18.64 -9.26 -18.72
C ILE A 436 -19.10 -7.81 -18.89
N GLU A 437 -20.29 -7.65 -19.48
CA GLU A 437 -20.92 -6.36 -19.73
C GLU A 437 -21.83 -5.95 -18.57
N THR A 438 -22.66 -6.88 -18.10
CA THR A 438 -23.54 -6.72 -16.95
C THR A 438 -23.11 -7.65 -15.83
N LEU A 439 -23.26 -7.18 -14.59
CA LEU A 439 -23.19 -8.07 -13.44
C LEU A 439 -24.34 -9.07 -13.53
N PRO A 440 -24.12 -10.36 -13.23
CA PRO A 440 -25.23 -11.29 -13.04
C PRO A 440 -26.13 -10.77 -11.92
N GLU A 441 -27.44 -11.00 -12.01
CA GLU A 441 -28.36 -10.55 -10.97
C GLU A 441 -27.97 -11.17 -9.61
N PRO A 442 -27.93 -10.37 -8.53
CA PRO A 442 -27.72 -10.91 -7.19
C PRO A 442 -28.88 -11.87 -6.85
N HIS A 443 -28.57 -13.16 -6.83
CA HIS A 443 -29.47 -14.27 -6.47
C HIS A 443 -30.64 -14.58 -7.41
N ALA A 444 -30.35 -15.34 -8.48
CA ALA A 444 -31.25 -16.42 -8.90
C ALA A 444 -30.73 -17.74 -8.30
N ASN A 445 -31.25 -18.11 -7.12
CA ASN A 445 -31.17 -19.43 -6.48
C ASN A 445 -29.88 -20.25 -6.64
N SER A 446 -29.01 -20.17 -5.64
CA SER A 446 -28.00 -21.19 -5.33
C SER A 446 -28.65 -22.49 -4.85
N HIS A 447 -29.29 -23.23 -5.75
CA HIS A 447 -29.65 -24.64 -5.62
C HIS A 447 -29.82 -25.21 -7.03
N GLU A 448 -28.72 -25.30 -7.78
CA GLU A 448 -28.52 -26.23 -8.89
C GLU A 448 -27.09 -26.04 -9.41
N LEU A 449 -26.16 -26.84 -8.90
CA LEU A 449 -25.19 -27.65 -9.65
C LEU A 449 -24.23 -28.36 -8.68
#